data_AF-A0A8J5WZW5-F1
#
_entry.id   AF-A0A8J5WZW5-F1
#
_cell.length_a   1.000
_cell.length_b   1.000
_cell.length_c   1.000
_cell.angle_alpha   90.00
_cell.angle_beta   90.00
_cell.angle_gamma   90.00
#
_symmetry.space_group_name_H-M   'P 1'
#
loop_
_entity.id
_entity.type
_entity.pdbx_description
1 polymer ?
#
loop_
_entity_poly.entity_id
_entity_poly.type
_entity_poly.pdbx_seq_one_letter_code
_entity_poly.pdbx_strand_id
1 'polypeptide(L)'
;MLVQKELQKINMYKAPRDKLACILNCCKVINNLLLNASIVSNENPPGADEFLPVLIYITIKANPPQLHSNLLYIQRYRRQSRLVSEAQYFFTNILSAESFIWNIDAESLSMDERDFQKKMDLAREHLLGLTASSENQDNQTNFDLREQKTQANRNSDVNLSSKDNLQGLVLDMRKGSDVIDKPVERVPSISDLEKKGAAELLKEDDLNKKIQEYPFFLPVLVI
;
A
#
# COMPACT_ATOMS: atom_id res chain seq x y z
N MET A 1 20.17 -3.60 -0.89
CA MET A 1 18.79 -3.87 -1.38
C MET A 1 17.98 -4.81 -0.45
N LEU A 2 18.14 -4.74 0.88
CA LEU A 2 17.30 -5.50 1.83
C LEU A 2 16.23 -4.60 2.48
N VAL A 3 16.64 -3.41 2.94
CA VAL A 3 15.73 -2.47 3.62
C VAL A 3 14.61 -1.97 2.70
N GLN A 4 14.95 -1.59 1.47
CA GLN A 4 13.98 -1.14 0.47
C GLN A 4 12.89 -2.19 0.21
N LYS A 5 13.28 -3.47 0.18
CA LYS A 5 12.33 -4.58 -0.02
C LYS A 5 11.37 -4.73 1.15
N GLU A 6 11.77 -4.42 2.38
CA GLU A 6 10.85 -4.46 3.53
C GLU A 6 9.74 -3.41 3.38
N LEU A 7 10.09 -2.18 2.98
CA LEU A 7 9.12 -1.11 2.81
C LEU A 7 8.21 -1.34 1.59
N GLN A 8 8.75 -1.90 0.50
CA GLN A 8 7.99 -2.23 -0.71
C GLN A 8 6.92 -3.32 -0.47
N LYS A 9 7.09 -4.19 0.54
CA LYS A 9 6.09 -5.21 0.89
C LYS A 9 4.80 -4.63 1.49
N ILE A 10 4.75 -3.34 1.84
CA ILE A 10 3.60 -2.73 2.53
C ILE A 10 2.27 -2.94 1.78
N ASN A 11 2.30 -3.00 0.44
CA ASN A 11 1.10 -3.23 -0.38
C ASN A 11 0.71 -4.71 -0.51
N MET A 12 1.57 -5.64 -0.10
CA MET A 12 1.25 -7.07 -0.08
C MET A 12 0.31 -7.44 1.09
N TYR A 13 0.21 -6.57 2.09
CA TYR A 13 -0.61 -6.82 3.29
C TYR A 13 -1.86 -5.94 3.30
N LYS A 14 -2.97 -6.51 3.75
CA LYS A 14 -4.24 -5.76 3.95
C LYS A 14 -4.37 -5.22 5.36
N ALA A 15 -3.99 -6.00 6.37
CA ALA A 15 -4.19 -5.61 7.77
C ALA A 15 -3.26 -4.45 8.18
N PRO A 16 -3.74 -3.45 8.93
CA PRO A 16 -2.93 -2.30 9.36
C PRO A 16 -1.77 -2.73 10.28
N ARG A 17 -1.92 -3.88 10.96
CA ARG A 17 -0.85 -4.48 11.74
C ARG A 17 0.34 -4.91 10.89
N ASP A 18 0.07 -5.57 9.78
CA ASP A 18 1.12 -6.20 8.99
C ASP A 18 1.80 -5.14 8.11
N LYS A 19 1.02 -4.14 7.65
CA LYS A 19 1.57 -2.92 7.04
C LYS A 19 2.52 -2.18 7.98
N LEU A 20 2.12 -1.98 9.24
CA LEU A 20 2.99 -1.39 10.26
C LEU A 20 4.24 -2.26 10.51
N ALA A 21 4.11 -3.59 10.48
CA ALA A 21 5.25 -4.48 10.66
C ALA A 21 6.32 -4.29 9.56
N CYS A 22 5.94 -4.02 8.31
CA CYS A 22 6.90 -3.66 7.25
C CYS A 22 7.73 -2.42 7.61
N ILE A 23 7.08 -1.38 8.14
CA ILE A 23 7.74 -0.15 8.59
C ILE A 23 8.70 -0.45 9.75
N LEU A 24 8.23 -1.19 10.77
CA LEU A 24 9.07 -1.53 11.92
C LEU A 24 10.26 -2.42 11.54
N ASN A 25 10.08 -3.36 10.61
CA ASN A 25 11.17 -4.18 10.10
C ASN A 25 12.19 -3.32 9.34
N CYS A 26 11.73 -2.39 8.50
CA CYS A 26 12.58 -1.41 7.85
C CYS A 26 13.45 -0.66 8.87
N CYS A 27 12.83 -0.05 9.90
CA CYS A 27 13.53 0.68 10.95
C CYS A 27 14.54 -0.18 11.72
N LYS A 28 14.20 -1.44 12.04
CA LYS A 28 15.12 -2.38 12.71
C LYS A 28 16.35 -2.67 11.86
N VAL A 29 16.17 -2.91 10.56
CA VAL A 29 17.31 -3.15 9.68
C VAL A 29 18.18 -1.90 9.58
N ILE A 30 17.60 -0.69 9.53
CA ILE A 30 18.35 0.57 9.55
C ILE A 30 19.19 0.69 10.83
N ASN A 31 18.57 0.51 12.01
CA ASN A 31 19.28 0.60 13.28
C ASN A 31 20.40 -0.43 13.39
N ASN A 32 20.18 -1.66 12.93
CA ASN A 32 21.23 -2.68 12.90
C ASN A 32 22.40 -2.29 11.99
N LEU A 33 22.12 -1.69 10.82
CA LEU A 33 23.16 -1.21 9.92
C LEU A 33 23.95 -0.05 10.53
N LEU A 34 23.27 0.91 11.15
CA LEU A 34 23.90 2.05 11.80
C LEU A 34 24.73 1.62 13.01
N LEU A 35 24.23 0.69 13.83
CA LEU A 35 24.96 0.14 14.97
C LEU A 35 26.21 -0.61 14.51
N ASN A 36 26.12 -1.40 13.44
CA ASN A 36 27.29 -2.07 12.88
C ASN A 36 28.32 -1.06 12.36
N ALA A 37 27.86 0.00 11.68
CA ALA A 37 28.74 1.06 11.21
C ALA A 37 29.47 1.75 12.39
N SER A 38 28.75 2.09 13.47
CA SER A 38 29.35 2.74 14.64
C SER A 38 30.35 1.83 15.38
N ILE A 39 30.09 0.52 15.42
CA ILE A 39 31.04 -0.47 15.98
C ILE A 39 32.32 -0.52 15.14
N VAL A 40 32.21 -0.47 13.80
CA VAL A 40 33.39 -0.47 12.92
C VAL A 40 34.18 0.84 13.02
N SER A 41 33.50 1.98 13.19
CA SER A 41 34.13 3.29 13.31
C SER A 41 34.60 3.64 14.73
N ASN A 42 34.32 2.82 15.74
CA ASN A 42 34.52 3.12 17.17
C ASN A 42 33.85 4.44 17.61
N GLU A 43 32.67 4.72 17.06
CA GLU A 43 31.87 5.90 17.39
C GLU A 43 30.76 5.56 18.40
N ASN A 44 30.12 6.61 18.92
CA ASN A 44 28.96 6.45 19.79
C ASN A 44 27.81 5.73 19.05
N PRO A 45 26.94 5.00 19.78
CA PRO A 45 25.76 4.40 19.19
C PRO A 45 24.89 5.45 18.48
N PRO A 46 24.30 5.11 17.32
CA PRO A 46 23.49 6.04 16.54
C PRO A 46 22.21 6.44 17.30
N GLY A 47 21.91 7.73 17.28
CA GLY A 47 20.70 8.34 17.81
C GLY A 47 19.66 8.66 16.72
N ALA A 48 18.73 9.54 17.06
CA ALA A 48 17.67 9.97 16.14
C ALA A 48 18.22 10.79 14.95
N ASP A 49 19.26 11.58 15.20
CA ASP A 49 19.88 12.48 14.21
C ASP A 49 20.64 11.69 13.13
N GLU A 50 21.17 10.52 13.46
CA GLU A 50 21.74 9.58 12.49
C GLU A 50 20.68 8.72 11.81
N PHE A 51 19.58 8.41 12.52
CA PHE A 51 18.53 7.53 12.02
C PHE A 51 17.62 8.19 10.97
N LEU A 52 17.09 9.38 11.26
CA LEU A 52 16.05 9.99 10.44
C LEU A 52 16.52 10.33 9.02
N PRO A 53 17.71 10.90 8.78
CA PRO A 53 18.22 11.13 7.43
C PRO A 53 18.33 9.83 6.62
N VAL A 54 18.74 8.73 7.25
CA VAL A 54 18.82 7.41 6.61
C VAL A 54 17.43 6.87 6.30
N LEU A 55 16.45 7.05 7.18
CA LEU A 55 15.06 6.68 6.92
C LEU A 55 14.48 7.47 5.74
N ILE A 56 14.72 8.78 5.66
CA ILE A 56 14.30 9.63 4.53
C ILE A 56 14.92 9.09 3.23
N TYR A 57 16.24 8.91 3.20
CA TYR A 57 16.95 8.40 2.04
C TYR A 57 16.42 7.04 1.56
N ILE A 58 16.18 6.11 2.50
CA ILE A 58 15.65 4.78 2.17
C ILE A 58 14.21 4.85 1.67
N THR A 59 13.39 5.74 2.23
CA THR A 59 12.00 5.93 1.80
C THR A 59 11.95 6.46 0.36
N ILE A 60 12.81 7.43 0.04
CA ILE A 60 12.99 7.92 -1.33
C ILE A 60 13.40 6.75 -2.24
N LYS A 61 14.52 6.08 -1.94
CA LYS A 61 15.03 5.02 -2.84
C LYS A 61 14.13 3.79 -2.93
N ALA A 62 13.33 3.48 -1.92
CA ALA A 62 12.37 2.38 -1.95
C ALA A 62 11.13 2.70 -2.78
N ASN A 63 10.69 3.97 -2.78
CA ASN A 63 9.48 4.48 -3.44
C ASN A 63 8.28 3.52 -3.34
N PRO A 64 7.83 3.18 -2.13
CA PRO A 64 6.72 2.25 -1.94
C PRO A 64 5.43 2.85 -2.55
N PRO A 65 4.70 2.11 -3.40
CA PRO A 65 3.49 2.64 -4.04
C PRO A 65 2.43 3.02 -2.99
N GLN A 66 1.77 4.15 -3.20
CA GLN A 66 0.68 4.63 -2.33
C GLN A 66 1.11 4.84 -0.85
N LEU A 67 2.36 5.24 -0.60
CA LEU A 67 2.88 5.45 0.76
C LEU A 67 1.94 6.28 1.63
N HIS A 68 1.55 7.48 1.16
CA HIS A 68 0.65 8.39 1.89
C HIS A 68 -0.64 7.71 2.34
N SER A 69 -1.30 7.01 1.40
CA SER A 69 -2.54 6.28 1.69
C SER A 69 -2.32 5.14 2.69
N ASN A 70 -1.19 4.43 2.59
CA ASN A 70 -0.84 3.38 3.55
C ASN A 70 -0.62 3.93 4.96
N LEU A 71 0.10 5.04 5.11
CA LEU A 71 0.36 5.67 6.40
C LEU A 71 -0.95 6.17 7.03
N LEU A 72 -1.79 6.88 6.27
CA LEU A 72 -3.12 7.29 6.73
C LEU A 72 -3.98 6.10 7.13
N TYR A 73 -3.96 5.00 6.36
CA TYR A 73 -4.70 3.79 6.67
C TYR A 73 -4.24 3.16 8.00
N ILE A 74 -2.93 3.05 8.23
CA ILE A 74 -2.39 2.56 9.49
C ILE A 74 -2.82 3.47 10.65
N GLN A 75 -2.70 4.78 10.50
CA GLN A 75 -3.07 5.75 11.53
C GLN A 75 -4.54 5.64 11.94
N ARG A 76 -5.45 5.40 10.99
CA ARG A 76 -6.89 5.34 11.23
C ARG A 76 -7.38 3.98 11.74
N TYR A 77 -6.83 2.88 11.22
CA TYR A 77 -7.38 1.53 11.42
C TYR A 77 -6.52 0.63 12.32
N ARG A 78 -5.31 1.06 12.71
CA ARG A 78 -4.54 0.36 13.74
C ARG A 78 -5.21 0.55 15.09
N ARG A 79 -5.33 -0.52 15.89
CA ARG A 79 -5.82 -0.43 17.27
C ARG A 79 -4.94 0.53 18.07
N GLN A 80 -5.53 1.61 18.59
CA GLN A 80 -4.80 2.68 19.29
C GLN A 80 -4.00 2.17 20.49
N SER A 81 -4.55 1.20 21.24
CA SER A 81 -3.85 0.53 22.35
C SER A 81 -2.60 -0.25 21.95
N ARG A 82 -2.35 -0.43 20.65
CA ARG A 82 -1.22 -1.17 20.07
C ARG A 82 -0.33 -0.31 19.18
N LEU A 83 -0.57 1.00 19.13
CA LEU A 83 0.27 2.00 18.47
C LEU A 83 0.82 2.95 19.54
N VAL A 84 1.66 2.40 20.41
CA VAL A 84 2.24 3.08 21.58
C VAL A 84 3.74 2.77 21.67
N SER A 85 4.49 3.58 22.42
CA SER A 85 5.92 3.37 22.67
C SER A 85 6.73 3.28 21.36
N GLU A 86 7.66 2.31 21.25
CA GLU A 86 8.54 2.11 20.10
C GLU A 86 7.78 2.09 18.76
N ALA A 87 6.63 1.41 18.71
CA ALA A 87 5.85 1.34 17.48
C ALA A 87 5.30 2.70 17.05
N GLN A 88 4.88 3.52 18.01
CA GLN A 88 4.43 4.88 17.74
C GLN A 88 5.60 5.79 17.37
N TYR A 89 6.75 5.65 18.05
CA TYR A 89 7.95 6.41 17.75
C TYR A 89 8.40 6.23 16.30
N PHE A 90 8.57 4.98 15.83
CA PHE A 90 8.96 4.72 14.44
C PHE A 90 7.88 5.12 13.44
N PHE A 91 6.61 4.98 13.81
CA PHE A 91 5.52 5.43 12.96
C PHE A 91 5.51 6.95 12.80
N THR A 92 5.79 7.71 13.85
CA THR A 92 5.97 9.17 13.77
C THR A 92 7.19 9.53 12.91
N ASN A 93 8.30 8.80 13.02
CA ASN A 93 9.48 9.06 12.19
C ASN A 93 9.20 8.88 10.69
N ILE A 94 8.46 7.85 10.28
CA ILE A 94 8.11 7.67 8.87
C ILE A 94 7.10 8.74 8.39
N LEU A 95 6.19 9.21 9.25
CA LEU A 95 5.31 10.35 8.94
C LEU A 95 6.12 11.63 8.76
N SER A 96 7.12 11.88 9.61
CA SER A 96 8.05 13.01 9.44
C SER A 96 8.85 12.89 8.15
N ALA A 97 9.33 11.69 7.81
CA ALA A 97 10.06 11.44 6.57
C ALA A 97 9.18 11.69 5.34
N GLU A 98 7.93 11.21 5.36
CA GLU A 98 6.94 11.50 4.32
C GLU A 98 6.71 13.02 4.17
N SER A 99 6.48 13.71 5.28
CA SER A 99 6.26 15.16 5.30
C SER A 99 7.47 15.93 4.77
N PHE A 100 8.70 15.47 5.09
CA PHE A 100 9.92 16.07 4.56
C PHE A 100 10.02 15.89 3.05
N ILE A 101 9.79 14.67 2.55
CA ILE A 101 9.84 14.36 1.10
C ILE A 101 8.78 15.16 0.34
N TRP A 102 7.60 15.34 0.92
CA TRP A 102 6.52 16.11 0.29
C TRP A 102 6.88 17.59 0.11
N ASN A 103 7.63 18.17 1.05
CA ASN A 103 7.98 19.59 1.06
C ASN A 103 9.46 19.83 0.69
N ILE A 104 10.07 18.91 -0.05
CA ILE A 104 11.49 18.99 -0.36
C ILE A 104 11.78 20.15 -1.34
N ASP A 105 12.78 20.94 -0.98
CA ASP A 105 13.27 22.08 -1.76
C ASP A 105 14.81 22.15 -1.73
N ALA A 106 15.39 23.12 -2.43
CA ALA A 106 16.85 23.26 -2.50
C ALA A 106 17.47 23.57 -1.13
N GLU A 107 16.81 24.41 -0.31
CA GLU A 107 17.29 24.81 1.01
C GLU A 107 17.35 23.61 1.98
N SER A 108 16.31 22.78 2.01
CA SER A 108 16.22 21.57 2.83
C SER A 108 17.33 20.55 2.52
N LEU A 109 17.86 20.57 1.30
CA LEU A 109 18.97 19.73 0.85
C LEU A 109 20.33 20.44 0.89
N SER A 110 20.38 21.69 1.38
CA SER A 110 21.60 22.52 1.38
C SER A 110 22.22 22.64 -0.02
N MET A 111 21.40 22.85 -1.04
CA MET A 111 21.78 22.93 -2.45
C MET A 111 21.41 24.29 -3.06
N ASP A 112 22.15 24.73 -4.09
CA ASP A 112 21.76 25.91 -4.88
C ASP A 112 20.46 25.62 -5.66
N GLU A 113 19.56 26.60 -5.70
CA GLU A 113 18.26 26.48 -6.37
C GLU A 113 18.40 26.07 -7.84
N ARG A 114 19.43 26.58 -8.54
CA ARG A 114 19.62 26.25 -9.97
C ARG A 114 20.09 24.82 -10.14
N ASP A 115 20.96 24.33 -9.26
CA ASP A 115 21.43 22.95 -9.29
C ASP A 115 20.30 21.99 -8.94
N PHE A 116 19.46 22.35 -7.97
CA PHE A 116 18.26 21.58 -7.62
C PHE A 116 17.30 21.52 -8.81
N GLN A 117 16.94 22.66 -9.40
CA GLN A 117 16.03 22.71 -10.54
C GLN A 117 16.57 21.93 -11.74
N LYS A 118 17.87 22.06 -12.04
CA LYS A 118 18.53 21.28 -13.10
C LYS A 118 18.42 19.78 -12.86
N LYS A 119 18.66 19.30 -11.63
CA LYS A 119 18.51 17.87 -11.29
C LYS A 119 17.06 17.41 -11.41
N MET A 120 16.11 18.23 -10.98
CA MET A 120 14.68 17.92 -11.10
C MET A 120 14.22 17.83 -12.56
N ASP A 121 14.73 18.70 -13.43
CA ASP A 121 14.43 18.66 -14.86
C ASP A 121 15.03 17.44 -15.54
N LEU A 122 16.29 17.11 -15.25
CA LEU A 122 16.92 15.88 -15.72
C LEU A 122 16.15 14.63 -15.26
N ALA A 123 15.67 14.63 -14.01
CA ALA A 123 14.86 13.55 -13.48
C ALA A 123 13.53 13.41 -14.23
N ARG A 124 12.85 14.52 -14.53
CA ARG A 124 11.59 14.53 -15.30
C ARG A 124 11.81 14.02 -16.72
N GLU A 125 12.85 14.47 -17.40
CA GLU A 125 13.20 14.00 -18.75
C GLU A 125 13.45 12.49 -18.77
N HIS A 126 14.20 11.99 -17.79
CA HIS A 126 14.47 10.55 -17.67
C HIS A 126 13.18 9.74 -17.43
N LEU A 127 12.26 10.24 -16.61
CA LEU A 127 10.96 9.61 -16.36
C LEU A 127 10.08 9.60 -17.62
N LEU A 128 10.00 10.71 -18.35
CA LEU A 128 9.23 10.81 -19.59
C LEU A 128 9.81 9.90 -20.69
N GLY A 129 11.13 9.81 -20.81
CA GLY A 129 11.80 8.91 -21.75
C GLY A 129 11.51 7.43 -21.51
N LEU A 130 11.39 7.02 -20.24
CA LEU A 130 10.96 5.67 -19.86
C LEU A 130 9.50 5.39 -20.25
N THR A 131 8.60 6.37 -20.13
CA THR A 131 7.18 6.21 -20.50
C THR A 131 6.97 6.08 -22.01
N ALA A 132 7.66 6.87 -22.83
CA ALA A 132 7.58 6.79 -24.29
C ALA A 132 8.13 5.47 -24.88
N SER A 133 9.02 4.81 -24.15
CA SER A 133 9.58 3.51 -24.52
C SER A 133 8.62 2.34 -24.25
N SER A 134 7.69 2.52 -23.31
CA SER A 134 6.76 1.47 -22.86
C SER A 134 5.52 1.33 -23.75
N GLU A 135 5.10 2.41 -24.45
CA GLU A 135 3.93 2.39 -25.36
C GLU A 135 4.17 1.63 -26.68
N ASN A 136 5.42 1.25 -27.00
CA ASN A 136 5.76 0.58 -28.26
C ASN A 136 5.76 -0.97 -28.19
N GLN A 137 5.47 -1.58 -27.04
CA GLN A 137 5.52 -3.06 -26.88
C GLN A 137 4.16 -3.78 -26.78
N ASP A 138 3.03 -3.08 -26.64
CA ASP A 138 1.73 -3.73 -26.41
C ASP A 138 0.95 -4.11 -27.69
N ASN A 139 1.52 -3.93 -28.89
CA ASN A 139 0.80 -4.17 -30.16
C ASN A 139 1.19 -5.45 -30.92
N GLN A 140 1.92 -6.40 -30.33
CA GLN A 140 2.22 -7.68 -31.01
C GLN A 140 2.33 -8.88 -30.07
N THR A 141 1.22 -9.36 -29.49
CA THR A 141 1.07 -10.80 -29.20
C THR A 141 -0.39 -11.24 -29.30
N ASN A 142 -0.89 -11.29 -30.53
CA ASN A 142 -1.97 -12.20 -30.91
C ASN A 142 -1.67 -12.67 -32.32
N PHE A 143 -1.00 -13.82 -32.46
CA PHE A 143 -1.22 -14.73 -33.58
C PHE A 143 -0.57 -16.09 -33.28
N ASP A 144 -1.42 -17.11 -33.35
CA ASP A 144 -1.16 -18.54 -33.57
C ASP A 144 -0.37 -19.38 -32.57
N LEU A 145 -1.09 -20.33 -31.95
CA LEU A 145 -0.67 -21.75 -31.91
C LEU A 145 -1.93 -22.63 -31.80
N ARG A 146 -2.42 -23.06 -32.96
CA ARG A 146 -3.46 -24.08 -33.11
C ARG A 146 -2.81 -25.42 -33.48
N GLU A 147 -3.18 -26.45 -32.71
CA GLU A 147 -3.22 -27.88 -33.04
C GLU A 147 -1.95 -28.61 -33.50
N GLN A 148 -1.54 -29.63 -32.72
CA GLN A 148 -1.51 -31.02 -33.21
C GLN A 148 -1.51 -32.07 -32.08
N LYS A 149 -2.23 -33.16 -32.39
CA LYS A 149 -2.58 -34.38 -31.63
C LYS A 149 -1.33 -35.13 -31.10
N THR A 150 -1.39 -36.00 -30.07
CA THR A 150 -1.97 -37.35 -30.16
C THR A 150 -2.14 -38.06 -28.78
N GLN A 151 -3.34 -38.62 -28.60
CA GLN A 151 -3.83 -39.76 -27.79
C GLN A 151 -2.91 -40.52 -26.82
N ALA A 152 -3.42 -40.77 -25.60
CA ALA A 152 -3.56 -42.13 -25.05
C ALA A 152 -4.64 -42.17 -23.97
N ASN A 153 -5.45 -43.23 -24.07
CA ASN A 153 -6.71 -43.51 -23.40
C ASN A 153 -6.48 -44.28 -22.08
N ARG A 154 -7.31 -44.07 -21.04
CA ARG A 154 -7.80 -45.13 -20.14
C ARG A 154 -8.92 -44.62 -19.21
N ASN A 155 -10.09 -45.20 -19.41
CA ASN A 155 -11.30 -45.09 -18.60
C ASN A 155 -11.10 -45.65 -17.19
N SER A 156 -11.79 -45.07 -16.20
CA SER A 156 -12.43 -45.81 -15.11
C SER A 156 -13.49 -44.94 -14.43
N ASP A 157 -14.74 -45.36 -14.59
CA ASP A 157 -15.92 -44.91 -13.85
C ASP A 157 -15.75 -45.10 -12.35
N VAL A 158 -16.05 -44.08 -11.53
CA VAL A 158 -16.67 -44.28 -10.21
C VAL A 158 -17.53 -43.06 -9.86
N ASN A 159 -18.84 -43.27 -9.90
CA ASN A 159 -19.86 -42.46 -9.21
C ASN A 159 -19.68 -42.58 -7.70
N LEU A 160 -19.73 -41.47 -6.94
CA LEU A 160 -20.26 -41.51 -5.58
C LEU A 160 -20.84 -40.17 -5.14
N SER A 161 -22.17 -40.13 -5.16
CA SER A 161 -23.04 -39.21 -4.42
C SER A 161 -23.00 -39.53 -2.93
N SER A 162 -22.98 -38.50 -2.07
CA SER A 162 -23.52 -38.50 -0.71
C SER A 162 -23.59 -37.02 -0.27
N LYS A 163 -24.76 -36.37 -0.20
CA LYS A 163 -25.91 -36.51 0.72
C LYS A 163 -25.93 -35.31 1.67
N ASP A 164 -26.79 -34.34 1.34
CA ASP A 164 -27.37 -33.39 2.27
C ASP A 164 -28.30 -34.11 3.26
N ASN A 165 -28.29 -33.69 4.53
CA ASN A 165 -29.48 -33.36 5.36
C ASN A 165 -29.14 -33.26 6.85
N LEU A 166 -29.61 -32.17 7.48
CA LEU A 166 -30.42 -32.08 8.72
C LEU A 166 -30.29 -30.63 9.25
N GLN A 167 -31.33 -29.79 9.15
CA GLN A 167 -32.38 -29.59 10.18
C GLN A 167 -31.76 -29.29 11.56
N GLY A 168 -31.89 -28.12 12.17
CA GLY A 168 -33.07 -27.27 12.30
C GLY A 168 -33.27 -27.07 13.80
N LEU A 169 -33.28 -25.83 14.29
CA LEU A 169 -33.80 -25.54 15.64
C LEU A 169 -34.50 -24.19 15.63
N VAL A 170 -35.81 -24.27 15.47
CA VAL A 170 -36.79 -23.24 15.77
C VAL A 170 -37.05 -23.28 17.27
N LEU A 171 -36.95 -22.14 17.95
CA LEU A 171 -37.63 -21.90 19.23
C LEU A 171 -38.24 -20.50 19.20
N ASP A 172 -39.53 -20.48 18.90
CA ASP A 172 -40.47 -19.37 19.06
C ASP A 172 -40.97 -19.31 20.51
N MET A 173 -41.08 -18.10 21.07
CA MET A 173 -41.92 -17.79 22.24
C MET A 173 -42.79 -16.54 21.94
N ARG A 174 -44.11 -16.79 21.98
CA ARG A 174 -45.30 -15.90 22.00
C ARG A 174 -45.25 -14.83 23.12
N LYS A 175 -46.02 -13.72 23.20
CA LYS A 175 -47.11 -13.01 22.46
C LYS A 175 -47.46 -11.72 23.28
N GLY A 176 -47.98 -10.65 22.64
CA GLY A 176 -48.75 -9.53 23.27
C GLY A 176 -48.43 -8.17 22.64
N SER A 177 -49.20 -7.67 21.64
CA SER A 177 -50.36 -6.75 21.73
C SER A 177 -50.03 -5.28 22.05
N ASP A 178 -50.12 -4.43 21.02
CA ASP A 178 -50.89 -3.17 20.95
C ASP A 178 -50.20 -2.00 20.21
N VAL A 179 -51.05 -1.27 19.49
CA VAL A 179 -50.84 -0.30 18.40
C VAL A 179 -50.23 1.02 18.88
N ILE A 180 -49.38 1.66 18.06
CA ILE A 180 -49.34 3.12 17.75
C ILE A 180 -48.43 3.36 16.53
N ASP A 181 -49.00 3.99 15.51
CA ASP A 181 -48.43 4.37 14.21
C ASP A 181 -47.32 5.43 14.33
N LYS A 182 -46.13 5.14 13.77
CA LYS A 182 -45.14 6.14 13.30
C LYS A 182 -44.47 5.61 12.03
N PRO A 183 -44.24 6.43 10.99
CA PRO A 183 -43.61 5.96 9.77
C PRO A 183 -42.14 5.66 10.05
N VAL A 184 -41.78 4.39 9.99
CA VAL A 184 -40.40 3.91 10.11
C VAL A 184 -39.69 4.19 8.78
N GLU A 185 -38.66 5.05 8.81
CA GLU A 185 -37.73 5.20 7.69
C GLU A 185 -37.17 3.81 7.33
N ARG A 186 -37.34 3.41 6.07
CA ARG A 186 -36.84 2.13 5.57
C ARG A 186 -35.33 2.09 5.72
N VAL A 187 -34.84 1.19 6.57
CA VAL A 187 -33.42 0.83 6.62
C VAL A 187 -33.05 0.28 5.23
N PRO A 188 -32.05 0.86 4.54
CA PRO A 188 -31.65 0.37 3.22
C PRO A 188 -31.21 -1.10 3.32
N SER A 189 -31.64 -1.92 2.37
CA SER A 189 -31.18 -3.31 2.33
C SER A 189 -29.69 -3.35 1.99
N ILE A 190 -29.01 -4.44 2.35
CA ILE A 190 -27.59 -4.65 2.02
C ILE A 190 -27.36 -4.50 0.51
N SER A 191 -28.29 -4.98 -0.30
CA SER A 191 -28.25 -4.82 -1.76
C SER A 191 -28.39 -3.37 -2.24
N ASP A 192 -29.10 -2.52 -1.49
CA ASP A 192 -29.20 -1.09 -1.80
C ASP A 192 -27.90 -0.35 -1.45
N LEU A 193 -27.24 -0.74 -0.36
CA LEU A 193 -25.92 -0.24 0.03
C LEU A 193 -24.83 -0.66 -0.97
N GLU A 194 -24.87 -1.89 -1.47
CA GLU A 194 -23.94 -2.39 -2.49
C GLU A 194 -24.12 -1.68 -3.82
N LYS A 195 -25.36 -1.50 -4.28
CA LYS A 195 -25.65 -0.74 -5.51
C LYS A 195 -25.27 0.72 -5.38
N LYS A 196 -25.49 1.32 -4.20
CA LYS A 196 -25.08 2.70 -3.91
C LYS A 196 -23.56 2.84 -3.88
N GLY A 197 -22.84 1.90 -3.26
CA GLY A 197 -21.38 1.87 -3.26
C GLY A 197 -20.79 1.68 -4.67
N ALA A 198 -21.37 0.79 -5.47
CA ALA A 198 -20.96 0.59 -6.86
C ALA A 198 -21.21 1.84 -7.74
N ALA A 199 -22.34 2.52 -7.55
CA ALA A 199 -22.64 3.77 -8.24
C ALA A 199 -21.73 4.93 -7.80
N GLU A 200 -21.21 4.89 -6.57
CA GLU A 200 -20.26 5.88 -6.05
C GLU A 200 -18.84 5.63 -6.55
N LEU A 201 -18.47 4.36 -6.82
CA LEU A 201 -17.22 3.98 -7.49
C LEU A 201 -17.20 4.38 -8.97
N LEU A 202 -18.34 4.33 -9.68
CA LEU A 202 -18.42 4.76 -11.09
C LEU A 202 -18.26 6.27 -11.30
N LYS A 203 -18.13 7.08 -10.23
CA LYS A 203 -17.66 8.47 -10.30
C LYS A 203 -16.11 8.52 -10.39
N GLU A 204 -15.55 7.59 -11.15
CA GLU A 204 -14.13 7.22 -11.21
C GLU A 204 -13.27 8.19 -12.04
N ASP A 205 -13.86 9.24 -12.61
CA ASP A 205 -13.12 10.29 -13.32
C ASP A 205 -12.22 11.14 -12.39
N ASP A 206 -12.55 11.20 -11.09
CA ASP A 206 -11.74 11.91 -10.09
C ASP A 206 -10.60 11.04 -9.51
N LEU A 207 -10.65 9.71 -9.67
CA LEU A 207 -9.61 8.82 -9.13
C LEU A 207 -8.36 8.84 -10.00
N ASN A 208 -8.52 8.87 -11.33
CA ASN A 208 -7.40 9.05 -12.25
C ASN A 208 -6.75 10.43 -12.13
N LYS A 209 -7.53 11.48 -11.82
CA LYS A 209 -6.98 12.80 -11.48
C LYS A 209 -6.18 12.81 -10.18
N LYS A 210 -6.64 12.09 -9.14
CA LYS A 210 -5.89 11.92 -7.88
C LYS A 210 -4.65 11.05 -8.01
N ILE A 211 -4.62 10.10 -8.93
CA ILE A 211 -3.42 9.28 -9.21
C ILE A 211 -2.37 10.12 -9.97
N GLN A 212 -2.79 11.04 -10.84
CA GLN A 212 -1.90 12.04 -11.45
C GLN A 212 -1.38 13.10 -10.46
N GLU A 213 -1.98 13.20 -9.26
CA GLU A 213 -1.63 14.17 -8.22
C GLU A 213 -0.40 13.77 -7.37
N TYR A 214 0.29 12.67 -7.71
CA TYR A 214 1.53 12.24 -7.06
C TYR A 214 2.80 12.39 -7.95
N PRO A 215 3.07 13.54 -8.59
CA PRO A 215 4.21 13.70 -9.49
C PRO A 215 5.56 13.88 -8.75
N PHE A 216 5.59 13.98 -7.41
CA PHE A 216 6.79 14.42 -6.67
C PHE A 216 7.63 13.30 -6.03
N PHE A 217 7.10 12.08 -5.88
CA PHE A 217 7.93 10.97 -5.37
C PHE A 217 8.93 10.45 -6.42
N LEU A 218 8.62 10.62 -7.71
CA LEU A 218 9.43 10.09 -8.80
C LEU A 218 10.68 10.94 -9.15
N PRO A 219 10.62 12.29 -9.17
CA PRO A 219 11.79 13.11 -9.52
C PRO A 219 12.88 13.09 -8.44
N VAL A 220 12.49 13.01 -7.16
CA VAL A 220 13.41 12.96 -6.02
C VAL A 220 14.24 11.66 -6.02
N LEU A 221 13.77 10.61 -6.72
CA LEU A 221 14.48 9.34 -6.82
C LEU A 221 15.86 9.45 -7.50
N VAL A 222 16.00 10.45 -8.39
CA VAL A 222 17.15 10.64 -9.29
C VAL A 222 18.16 11.65 -8.70
N ILE A 223 17.80 12.36 -7.63
CA ILE A 223 18.75 13.11 -6.78
C ILE A 223 19.54 12.11 -5.91
#